data_AF-B6TJ58-F1
#
_entry.id   AF-B6TJ58-F1
#
_cell.length_a   1.000
_cell.length_b   1.000
_cell.length_c   1.000
_cell.angle_alpha   90.00
_cell.angle_beta   90.00
_cell.angle_gamma   90.00
#
_symmetry.space_group_name_H-M   'P 1'
#
loop_
_entity.id
_entity.type
_entity.pdbx_description
1 polymer ?
#
loop_
_entity_poly.entity_id
_entity_poly.type
_entity_poly.pdbx_seq_one_letter_code
_entity_poly.pdbx_strand_id
1 'polypeptide(L)'
;MPETAAPIGLSWAPKLPSFATTSGGSKSDHAPNPSAAQGSLWNRASDLVDGLFVAPRDPRQLNKLARKNVKDTAGKGWFDMPAPTITPELKKDLEILQLRHVIDPKRHFKRAGKSKALPKYFQVGTVVEPASEFYSSRLKNRERKATLVDELLSDQSLKSYRMRKVREIQEIRTPGGNQKWKNKGKKTLKRAKDRRK
;
A
#
# COMPACT_ATOMS: atom_id res chain seq x y z
N MET A 1 40.70 5.34 -20.65
CA MET A 1 40.17 6.24 -19.60
C MET A 1 39.07 5.49 -18.86
N PRO A 2 39.29 4.95 -17.64
CA PRO A 2 38.25 4.27 -16.90
C PRO A 2 37.55 5.24 -15.93
N GLU A 3 36.22 5.29 -16.00
CA GLU A 3 35.35 6.02 -15.07
C GLU A 3 35.21 5.25 -13.75
N THR A 4 35.34 5.95 -12.61
CA THR A 4 35.11 5.41 -11.27
C THR A 4 33.77 5.87 -10.72
N ALA A 5 32.90 4.91 -10.39
CA ALA A 5 31.58 5.11 -9.78
C ALA A 5 31.66 5.59 -8.32
N ALA A 6 30.81 6.56 -7.94
CA ALA A 6 30.70 7.08 -6.58
C ALA A 6 29.80 6.19 -5.69
N PRO A 7 30.16 5.98 -4.40
CA PRO A 7 29.38 5.13 -3.50
C PRO A 7 28.10 5.84 -3.02
N ILE A 8 26.97 5.18 -3.26
CA ILE A 8 25.64 5.54 -2.77
C ILE A 8 25.55 5.10 -1.30
N GLY A 9 25.68 6.03 -0.37
CA GLY A 9 25.51 5.77 1.06
C GLY A 9 25.40 7.06 1.86
N LEU A 10 24.20 7.34 2.40
CA LEU A 10 23.94 8.48 3.29
C LEU A 10 24.54 8.17 4.68
N SER A 11 25.82 8.46 4.89
CA SER A 11 26.41 8.45 6.24
C SER A 11 26.25 9.84 6.86
N TRP A 12 25.21 10.03 7.68
CA TRP A 12 25.15 11.18 8.58
C TRP A 12 25.69 10.75 9.95
N ALA A 13 26.80 11.35 10.37
CA ALA A 13 27.34 11.23 11.72
C ALA A 13 27.61 12.64 12.28
N PRO A 14 27.12 12.97 13.48
CA PRO A 14 27.41 14.27 14.08
C PRO A 14 28.87 14.33 14.50
N LYS A 15 29.58 15.40 14.14
CA LYS A 15 30.91 15.70 14.67
C LYS A 15 30.76 16.12 16.14
N LEU A 16 31.04 15.20 17.05
CA LEU A 16 31.20 15.51 18.47
C LEU A 16 32.64 16.00 18.72
N PRO A 17 32.85 17.03 19.56
CA PRO A 17 34.19 17.45 19.95
C PRO A 17 34.84 16.36 20.82
N SER A 18 36.03 15.93 20.44
CA SER A 18 36.86 14.99 21.20
C SER A 18 37.43 15.68 22.44
N PHE A 19 37.06 15.20 23.62
CA PHE A 19 37.66 15.64 24.88
C PHE A 19 39.05 15.01 25.04
N ALA A 20 40.09 15.84 25.08
CA ALA A 20 41.45 15.41 25.34
C ALA A 20 41.59 14.89 26.78
N THR A 21 42.01 13.63 26.94
CA THR A 21 42.38 13.05 28.23
C THR A 21 43.83 13.41 28.53
N THR A 22 44.06 14.06 29.67
CA THR A 22 45.36 14.58 30.10
C THR A 22 46.22 13.47 30.71
N SER A 23 47.43 13.28 30.19
CA SER A 23 48.48 12.49 30.83
C SER A 23 49.76 13.31 30.98
N GLY A 24 50.12 13.60 32.24
CA GLY A 24 51.47 13.82 32.77
C GLY A 24 52.45 14.73 32.01
N GLY A 25 52.79 15.89 32.60
CA GLY A 25 53.97 16.66 32.20
C GLY A 25 53.99 18.08 32.78
N SER A 26 54.98 18.38 33.61
CA SER A 26 55.10 19.58 34.45
C SER A 26 55.35 20.92 33.71
N LYS A 27 54.96 22.03 34.39
CA LYS A 27 55.45 23.44 34.35
C LYS A 27 54.74 24.49 33.46
N SER A 28 53.95 25.34 34.15
CA SER A 28 53.82 26.83 34.12
C SER A 28 53.80 27.63 32.79
N ASP A 29 52.66 28.27 32.46
CA ASP A 29 52.38 29.73 32.56
C ASP A 29 51.29 30.30 31.58
N HIS A 30 50.39 31.11 32.15
CA HIS A 30 49.49 32.20 31.67
C HIS A 30 48.53 32.12 30.42
N ALA A 31 47.26 32.52 30.67
CA ALA A 31 46.03 32.63 29.84
C ALA A 31 45.96 33.93 28.94
N PRO A 32 44.83 34.45 28.32
CA PRO A 32 43.36 34.17 28.43
C PRO A 32 42.43 34.31 27.15
N ASN A 33 41.11 34.16 27.36
CA ASN A 33 39.89 34.11 26.48
C ASN A 33 39.52 35.32 25.59
N PRO A 34 38.61 35.12 24.58
CA PRO A 34 37.40 35.97 24.38
C PRO A 34 36.13 35.15 24.02
N SER A 35 35.00 35.21 24.74
CA SER A 35 33.87 36.17 24.72
C SER A 35 32.95 36.17 23.47
N ALA A 36 31.69 35.79 23.73
CA ALA A 36 30.43 36.34 23.21
C ALA A 36 30.15 36.47 21.69
N ALA A 37 29.37 35.52 21.14
CA ALA A 37 28.34 35.79 20.13
C ALA A 37 27.43 34.55 19.93
N GLN A 38 26.28 34.48 20.59
CA GLN A 38 25.21 33.52 20.22
C GLN A 38 23.96 34.31 19.85
N GLY A 39 23.84 34.61 18.55
CA GLY A 39 22.69 35.22 17.92
C GLY A 39 21.60 34.20 17.61
N SER A 40 20.40 34.51 18.08
CA SER A 40 19.13 33.85 17.82
C SER A 40 18.79 33.82 16.33
N LEU A 41 18.91 32.66 15.72
CA LEU A 41 18.23 32.27 14.48
C LEU A 41 17.29 31.11 14.85
N TRP A 42 16.26 30.83 14.06
CA TRP A 42 15.35 29.66 14.24
C TRP A 42 14.24 29.74 15.29
N ASN A 43 13.50 30.86 15.38
CA ASN A 43 12.11 30.81 15.87
C ASN A 43 11.18 30.33 14.73
N ARG A 44 10.77 29.05 14.73
CA ARG A 44 9.53 28.61 14.06
C ARG A 44 9.00 27.30 14.64
N ALA A 45 7.72 27.38 15.05
CA ALA A 45 6.82 26.33 15.52
C ALA A 45 6.78 26.13 17.05
N SER A 46 6.00 27.01 17.68
CA SER A 46 5.29 26.86 18.96
C SER A 46 5.08 25.41 19.41
N ASP A 47 5.54 25.10 20.62
CA ASP A 47 5.46 23.86 21.42
C ASP A 47 6.80 23.13 21.69
N LEU A 48 7.96 23.76 21.43
CA LEU A 48 9.24 23.31 21.98
C LEU A 48 9.60 24.11 23.24
N VAL A 49 9.69 23.43 24.38
CA VAL A 49 10.37 23.98 25.56
C VAL A 49 11.87 23.86 25.30
N ASP A 50 12.59 24.99 25.38
CA ASP A 50 14.05 25.11 25.38
C ASP A 50 14.85 24.74 24.12
N GLY A 51 14.21 24.51 22.96
CA GLY A 51 14.95 24.22 21.71
C GLY A 51 15.74 22.91 21.70
N LEU A 52 15.57 22.09 22.74
CA LEU A 52 16.05 20.72 22.87
C LEU A 52 14.87 19.80 22.54
N PHE A 53 15.10 18.61 22.00
CA PHE A 53 14.07 17.57 21.79
C PHE A 53 13.56 17.02 23.15
N VAL A 54 13.00 17.88 24.00
CA VAL A 54 12.52 17.59 25.35
C VAL A 54 11.00 17.47 25.30
N ALA A 55 10.47 16.39 25.87
CA ALA A 55 9.04 16.17 25.95
C ALA A 55 8.37 17.33 26.72
N PRO A 56 7.21 17.86 26.25
CA PRO A 56 6.58 18.98 26.92
C PRO A 56 6.27 18.70 28.39
N ARG A 57 6.49 19.68 29.27
CA ARG A 57 6.31 19.52 30.73
C ARG A 57 4.83 19.40 31.13
N ASP A 58 3.92 19.89 30.29
CA ASP A 58 2.48 19.87 30.57
C ASP A 58 1.90 18.45 30.49
N PRO A 59 1.22 17.95 31.54
CA PRO A 59 0.67 16.59 31.55
C PRO A 59 -0.40 16.39 30.46
N ARG A 60 -1.11 17.46 30.08
CA ARG A 60 -2.09 17.42 28.98
C ARG A 60 -1.41 17.20 27.63
N GLN A 61 -0.27 17.85 27.40
CA GLN A 61 0.49 17.68 26.15
C GLN A 61 1.16 16.31 26.11
N LEU A 62 1.72 15.84 27.22
CA LEU A 62 2.24 14.46 27.35
C LEU A 62 1.16 13.42 27.06
N ASN A 63 -0.03 13.55 27.64
CA ASN A 63 -1.15 12.64 27.38
C ASN A 63 -1.62 12.71 25.91
N LYS A 64 -1.59 13.89 25.29
CA LYS A 64 -1.92 14.07 23.87
C LYS A 64 -0.88 13.41 22.97
N LEU A 65 0.41 13.53 23.28
CA LEU A 65 1.51 12.87 22.56
C LEU A 65 1.45 11.35 22.75
N ALA A 66 1.22 10.87 23.98
CA ALA A 66 1.04 9.46 24.29
C ALA A 66 -0.11 8.88 23.46
N ARG A 67 -1.26 9.55 23.41
CA ARG A 67 -2.42 9.14 22.58
C ARG A 67 -2.11 9.10 21.08
N LYS A 68 -1.25 9.99 20.56
CA LYS A 68 -0.82 9.97 19.16
C LYS A 68 0.11 8.80 18.86
N ASN A 69 0.92 8.38 19.82
CA ASN A 69 1.85 7.25 19.69
C ASN A 69 1.17 5.89 19.89
N VAL A 70 -0.05 5.85 20.44
CA VAL A 70 -0.84 4.61 20.53
C VAL A 70 -1.16 4.14 19.11
N LYS A 71 -0.70 2.93 18.77
CA LYS A 71 -0.98 2.28 17.49
C LYS A 71 -2.48 2.15 17.29
N ASP A 72 -3.00 2.60 16.16
CA ASP A 72 -4.42 2.45 15.83
C ASP A 72 -4.74 0.96 15.63
N THR A 73 -5.52 0.44 16.57
CA THR A 73 -5.68 -0.99 16.80
C THR A 73 -7.14 -1.29 17.15
N ALA A 74 -7.66 -2.46 16.79
CA ALA A 74 -9.02 -2.88 17.09
C ALA A 74 -9.35 -2.99 18.60
N GLY A 75 -8.32 -2.89 19.45
CA GLY A 75 -8.42 -2.94 20.91
C GLY A 75 -8.15 -4.31 21.50
N LYS A 76 -7.97 -4.36 22.83
CA LYS A 76 -7.62 -5.57 23.58
C LYS A 76 -8.64 -6.71 23.43
N GLY A 77 -9.92 -6.39 23.26
CA GLY A 77 -10.98 -7.38 23.03
C GLY A 77 -10.84 -8.16 21.72
N TRP A 78 -9.99 -7.67 20.81
CA TRP A 78 -9.69 -8.33 19.54
C TRP A 78 -8.18 -8.41 19.30
N PHE A 79 -7.47 -8.87 20.34
CA PHE A 79 -6.02 -9.20 20.33
C PHE A 79 -5.14 -8.17 19.64
N ASP A 80 -5.47 -6.89 19.82
CA ASP A 80 -4.70 -5.78 19.27
C ASP A 80 -4.44 -5.89 17.75
N MET A 81 -5.48 -6.23 16.97
CA MET A 81 -5.40 -6.26 15.51
C MET A 81 -5.02 -4.88 14.94
N PRO A 82 -3.91 -4.74 14.19
CA PRO A 82 -3.44 -3.47 13.66
C PRO A 82 -4.30 -3.01 12.47
N ALA A 83 -4.30 -1.70 12.21
CA ALA A 83 -4.80 -1.12 10.97
C ALA A 83 -3.66 -1.07 9.92
N PRO A 84 -3.60 -1.99 8.95
CA PRO A 84 -2.56 -1.97 7.92
C PRO A 84 -2.76 -0.82 6.94
N THR A 85 -1.65 -0.31 6.39
CA THR A 85 -1.68 0.65 5.29
C THR A 85 -2.24 -0.02 4.03
N ILE A 86 -3.26 0.59 3.41
CA ILE A 86 -3.91 0.05 2.22
C ILE A 86 -2.99 0.24 1.00
N THR A 87 -2.27 -0.81 0.62
CA THR A 87 -1.52 -0.86 -0.65
C THR A 87 -2.49 -1.12 -1.82
N PRO A 88 -2.12 -0.77 -3.07
CA PRO A 88 -3.00 -1.02 -4.22
C PRO A 88 -3.29 -2.50 -4.47
N GLU A 89 -2.39 -3.40 -4.05
CA GLU A 89 -2.58 -4.85 -4.12
C GLU A 89 -3.63 -5.32 -3.11
N LEU A 90 -3.48 -4.90 -1.84
CA LEU A 90 -4.45 -5.20 -0.78
C LEU A 90 -5.84 -4.65 -1.12
N LYS A 91 -5.90 -3.46 -1.72
CA LYS A 91 -7.17 -2.88 -2.18
C LYS A 91 -7.88 -3.79 -3.19
N LYS A 92 -7.14 -4.37 -4.15
CA LYS A 92 -7.70 -5.27 -5.16
C LYS A 92 -8.22 -6.56 -4.51
N ASP A 93 -7.46 -7.16 -3.60
CA ASP A 93 -7.88 -8.37 -2.87
C ASP A 93 -9.17 -8.12 -2.07
N LEU A 94 -9.25 -6.98 -1.37
CA LEU A 94 -10.45 -6.61 -0.61
C LEU A 94 -11.66 -6.35 -1.51
N GLU A 95 -11.48 -5.70 -2.67
CA GLU A 95 -12.55 -5.48 -3.65
C GLU A 95 -13.05 -6.81 -4.23
N ILE A 96 -12.15 -7.75 -4.53
CA ILE A 96 -12.52 -9.10 -4.96
C ILE A 96 -13.34 -9.81 -3.88
N LEU A 97 -12.95 -9.70 -2.60
CA LEU A 97 -13.72 -10.29 -1.50
C LEU A 97 -15.12 -9.70 -1.37
N GLN A 98 -15.31 -8.39 -1.59
CA GLN A 98 -16.64 -7.76 -1.66
C GLN A 98 -17.48 -8.34 -2.81
N LEU A 99 -16.84 -8.59 -3.96
CA LEU A 99 -17.47 -9.12 -5.17
C LEU A 99 -17.47 -10.65 -5.26
N ARG A 100 -17.15 -11.37 -4.17
CA ARG A 100 -17.05 -12.85 -4.16
C ARG A 100 -18.27 -13.58 -4.70
N HIS A 101 -19.45 -12.98 -4.59
CA HIS A 101 -20.72 -13.51 -5.09
C HIS A 101 -20.85 -13.50 -6.62
N VAL A 102 -19.95 -12.82 -7.33
CA VAL A 102 -19.93 -12.73 -8.80
C VAL A 102 -18.88 -13.64 -9.44
N ILE A 103 -17.92 -14.13 -8.64
CA ILE A 103 -16.74 -14.88 -9.12
C ILE A 103 -17.16 -16.23 -9.71
N ASP A 104 -17.88 -17.04 -8.93
CA ASP A 104 -18.31 -18.38 -9.31
C ASP A 104 -19.85 -18.43 -9.39
N PRO A 105 -20.44 -18.74 -10.57
CA PRO A 105 -21.89 -18.81 -10.73
C PRO A 105 -22.56 -19.90 -9.88
N LYS A 106 -21.80 -20.88 -9.38
CA LYS A 106 -22.33 -21.98 -8.55
C LYS A 106 -22.30 -21.66 -7.06
N ARG A 107 -21.60 -20.60 -6.64
CA ARG A 107 -21.41 -20.26 -5.23
C ARG A 107 -22.15 -18.99 -4.87
N HIS A 108 -23.22 -19.15 -4.09
CA HIS A 108 -24.02 -18.04 -3.58
C HIS A 108 -23.62 -17.69 -2.15
N PHE A 109 -22.98 -16.54 -1.98
CA PHE A 109 -22.63 -16.01 -0.65
C PHE A 109 -23.69 -15.04 -0.14
N LYS A 110 -23.77 -14.89 1.20
CA LYS A 110 -24.50 -13.77 1.80
C LYS A 110 -23.90 -12.46 1.32
N ARG A 111 -24.76 -11.52 0.87
CA ARG A 111 -24.33 -10.18 0.46
C ARG A 111 -23.63 -9.52 1.65
N ALA A 112 -22.44 -8.96 1.41
CA ALA A 112 -21.79 -8.12 2.40
C ALA A 112 -22.74 -6.95 2.76
N GLY A 113 -22.71 -6.50 4.02
CA GLY A 113 -23.61 -5.46 4.51
C GLY A 113 -23.59 -4.19 3.65
N LYS A 114 -24.56 -3.29 3.87
CA LYS A 114 -24.78 -2.07 3.07
C LYS A 114 -23.54 -1.17 2.92
N SER A 115 -22.55 -1.31 3.81
CA SER A 115 -21.28 -0.60 3.73
C SER A 115 -20.38 -1.19 2.64
N LYS A 116 -20.24 -0.45 1.54
CA LYS A 116 -19.19 -0.68 0.53
C LYS A 116 -17.78 -0.33 1.04
N ALA A 117 -17.66 0.18 2.27
CA ALA A 117 -16.40 0.55 2.87
C ALA A 117 -15.53 -0.69 3.14
N LEU A 118 -14.22 -0.56 2.90
CA LEU A 118 -13.25 -1.57 3.26
C LEU A 118 -13.12 -1.63 4.80
N PRO A 119 -12.88 -2.82 5.39
CA PRO A 119 -12.66 -2.93 6.83
C PRO A 119 -11.42 -2.14 7.24
N LYS A 120 -11.49 -1.44 8.39
CA LYS A 120 -10.37 -0.63 8.91
C LYS A 120 -9.25 -1.48 9.49
N TYR A 121 -9.60 -2.51 10.26
CA TYR A 121 -8.66 -3.43 10.90
C TYR A 121 -8.76 -4.79 10.21
N PHE A 122 -7.64 -5.27 9.67
CA PHE A 122 -7.55 -6.58 9.03
C PHE A 122 -6.10 -7.07 9.00
N GLN A 123 -5.92 -8.37 8.82
CA GLN A 123 -4.63 -9.01 8.60
C GLN A 123 -4.74 -9.96 7.41
N VAL A 124 -3.65 -10.13 6.68
CA VAL A 124 -3.54 -11.14 5.61
C VAL A 124 -2.70 -12.29 6.14
N GLY A 125 -3.22 -13.50 6.01
CA GLY A 125 -2.55 -14.73 6.43
C GLY A 125 -2.72 -15.83 5.40
N THR A 126 -1.87 -16.85 5.49
CA THR A 126 -1.91 -18.03 4.64
C THR A 126 -2.46 -19.22 5.41
N VAL A 127 -3.17 -20.10 4.73
CA VAL A 127 -3.71 -21.33 5.35
C VAL A 127 -2.57 -22.34 5.51
N VAL A 128 -2.35 -22.79 6.74
CA VAL A 128 -1.44 -23.90 7.05
C VAL A 128 -2.24 -25.20 7.01
N GLU A 129 -1.92 -26.06 6.05
CA GLU A 129 -2.62 -27.34 5.84
C GLU A 129 -2.32 -28.31 7.00
N PRO A 130 -3.30 -29.10 7.47
CA PRO A 130 -3.09 -30.09 8.52
C PRO A 130 -2.20 -31.25 8.01
N ALA A 131 -1.55 -31.96 8.94
CA ALA A 131 -0.76 -33.14 8.62
C ALA A 131 -1.59 -34.36 8.19
N SER A 132 -2.91 -34.32 8.40
CA SER A 132 -3.84 -35.44 8.13
C SER A 132 -4.11 -35.65 6.64
N GLU A 133 -4.25 -34.57 5.85
CA GLU A 133 -4.54 -34.66 4.42
C GLU A 133 -3.38 -34.14 3.56
N PHE A 134 -2.81 -35.01 2.72
CA PHE A 134 -1.69 -34.64 1.83
C PHE A 134 -2.12 -34.38 0.37
N TYR A 135 -3.09 -35.13 -0.16
CA TYR A 135 -3.34 -35.17 -1.61
C TYR A 135 -4.50 -34.29 -2.10
N SER A 136 -5.49 -33.98 -1.25
CA SER A 136 -6.72 -33.31 -1.71
C SER A 136 -6.74 -31.81 -1.45
N SER A 137 -6.45 -31.38 -0.22
CA SER A 137 -6.58 -29.99 0.22
C SER A 137 -5.32 -29.15 -0.04
N ARG A 138 -4.16 -29.80 -0.24
CA ARG A 138 -2.88 -29.13 -0.39
C ARG A 138 -2.68 -28.59 -1.81
N LEU A 139 -2.35 -27.31 -1.89
CA LEU A 139 -1.94 -26.67 -3.16
C LEU A 139 -0.47 -26.96 -3.46
N LYS A 140 -0.16 -27.27 -4.72
CA LYS A 140 1.24 -27.42 -5.16
C LYS A 140 1.95 -26.06 -5.11
N ASN A 141 3.27 -26.06 -4.98
CA ASN A 141 4.06 -24.81 -4.94
C ASN A 141 3.83 -23.87 -6.14
N ARG A 142 3.41 -24.38 -7.30
CA ARG A 142 3.11 -23.57 -8.50
C ARG A 142 1.76 -22.86 -8.41
N GLU A 143 0.81 -23.44 -7.68
CA GLU A 143 -0.56 -22.96 -7.50
C GLU A 143 -0.63 -21.93 -6.36
N ARG A 144 0.26 -22.02 -5.37
CA ARG A 144 0.38 -21.05 -4.28
C ARG A 144 0.87 -19.69 -4.81
N LYS A 145 0.07 -18.63 -4.65
CA LYS A 145 0.45 -17.25 -5.03
C LYS A 145 0.55 -16.34 -3.82
N ALA A 146 1.11 -15.16 -4.04
CA ALA A 146 1.27 -14.15 -2.99
C ALA A 146 -0.02 -13.37 -2.67
N THR A 147 -0.93 -13.24 -3.64
CA THR A 147 -2.17 -12.46 -3.51
C THR A 147 -3.38 -13.26 -3.99
N LEU A 148 -4.55 -12.96 -3.44
CA LEU A 148 -5.80 -13.64 -3.83
C LEU A 148 -6.18 -13.35 -5.29
N VAL A 149 -5.91 -12.13 -5.76
CA VAL A 149 -6.09 -11.74 -7.17
C VAL A 149 -5.27 -12.65 -8.10
N ASP A 150 -4.01 -12.91 -7.76
CA ASP A 150 -3.11 -13.70 -8.62
C ASP A 150 -3.52 -15.18 -8.67
N GLU A 151 -4.00 -15.74 -7.54
CA GLU A 151 -4.61 -17.08 -7.53
C GLU A 151 -5.81 -17.13 -8.49
N LEU A 152 -6.70 -16.13 -8.41
CA LEU A 152 -7.89 -16.06 -9.27
C LEU A 152 -7.54 -15.92 -10.76
N LEU A 153 -6.50 -15.18 -11.10
CA LEU A 153 -6.04 -15.01 -12.48
C LEU A 153 -5.39 -16.28 -13.05
N SER A 154 -4.83 -17.13 -12.19
CA SER A 154 -4.22 -18.40 -12.57
C SER A 154 -5.25 -19.49 -12.92
N ASP A 155 -6.50 -19.37 -12.46
CA ASP A 155 -7.57 -20.33 -12.75
C ASP A 155 -8.16 -20.15 -14.16
N GLN A 156 -7.84 -21.10 -15.04
CA GLN A 156 -8.30 -21.11 -16.42
C GLN A 156 -9.83 -21.29 -16.56
N SER A 157 -10.47 -22.01 -15.62
CA SER A 157 -11.91 -22.26 -15.67
C SER A 157 -12.69 -20.95 -15.44
N LEU A 158 -12.29 -20.18 -14.42
CA LEU A 158 -12.86 -18.87 -14.10
C LEU A 158 -12.57 -17.84 -15.19
N LYS A 159 -11.38 -17.90 -15.80
CA LYS A 159 -11.05 -17.07 -16.97
C LYS A 159 -12.02 -17.29 -18.12
N SER A 160 -12.32 -18.56 -18.47
CA SER A 160 -13.24 -18.88 -19.57
C SER A 160 -14.66 -18.35 -19.32
N TYR A 161 -15.19 -18.55 -18.10
CA TYR A 161 -16.50 -18.06 -17.68
C TYR A 161 -16.56 -16.53 -17.72
N ARG A 162 -15.53 -15.87 -17.15
CA ARG A 162 -15.44 -14.41 -17.12
C ARG A 162 -15.41 -13.82 -18.52
N MET A 163 -14.58 -14.36 -19.42
CA MET A 163 -14.50 -13.87 -20.81
C MET A 163 -15.84 -14.02 -21.53
N ARG A 164 -16.50 -15.19 -21.39
CA ARG A 164 -17.83 -15.42 -21.95
C ARG A 164 -18.85 -14.41 -21.42
N LYS A 165 -18.91 -14.20 -20.09
CA LYS A 165 -19.90 -13.32 -19.47
C LYS A 165 -19.63 -11.85 -19.74
N VAL A 166 -18.36 -11.43 -19.79
CA VAL A 166 -17.98 -10.06 -20.18
C VAL A 166 -18.42 -9.77 -21.61
N ARG A 167 -18.20 -10.70 -22.55
CA ARG A 167 -18.67 -10.57 -23.93
C ARG A 167 -20.19 -10.44 -24.01
N GLU A 168 -20.92 -11.29 -23.30
CA GLU A 168 -22.39 -11.22 -23.22
C GLU A 168 -22.87 -9.85 -22.69
N ILE A 169 -22.24 -9.33 -21.63
CA ILE A 169 -22.53 -8.01 -21.06
C ILE A 169 -22.18 -6.90 -22.06
N GLN A 170 -21.05 -7.00 -22.76
CA GLN A 170 -20.65 -6.02 -23.77
C GLN A 170 -21.63 -6.01 -24.94
N GLU A 171 -22.09 -7.17 -25.42
CA GLU A 171 -23.09 -7.28 -26.48
C GLU A 171 -24.43 -6.62 -26.05
N ILE A 172 -24.86 -6.82 -24.81
CA ILE A 172 -26.07 -6.18 -24.25
C ILE A 172 -25.89 -4.67 -24.04
N ARG A 173 -24.72 -4.23 -23.56
CA ARG A 173 -24.43 -2.82 -23.27
C ARG A 173 -24.04 -2.01 -24.52
N THR A 174 -23.65 -2.67 -25.60
CA THR A 174 -23.36 -2.01 -26.87
C THR A 174 -24.66 -1.37 -27.35
N PRO A 175 -24.74 -0.03 -27.40
CA PRO A 175 -25.96 0.62 -27.85
C PRO A 175 -26.23 0.17 -29.29
N GLY A 176 -27.45 -0.31 -29.56
CA GLY A 176 -27.87 -0.75 -30.90
C GLY A 176 -27.87 0.34 -31.98
N GLY A 177 -27.40 1.56 -31.65
CA GLY A 177 -27.65 2.80 -32.38
C GLY A 177 -26.87 2.99 -33.66
N ASN A 178 -25.60 2.56 -33.79
CA ASN A 178 -24.76 3.07 -34.89
C ASN A 178 -24.26 2.01 -35.87
N GLN A 179 -24.04 0.76 -35.44
CA GLN A 179 -23.42 -0.24 -36.33
C GLN A 179 -24.41 -0.83 -37.35
N LYS A 180 -25.68 -0.99 -36.97
CA LYS A 180 -26.75 -1.46 -37.88
C LYS A 180 -26.99 -0.48 -39.04
N TRP A 181 -26.80 0.81 -38.80
CA TRP A 181 -26.93 1.88 -39.80
C TRP A 181 -25.68 2.02 -40.68
N LYS A 182 -24.48 1.90 -40.10
CA LYS A 182 -23.20 1.93 -40.84
C LYS A 182 -23.03 0.73 -41.79
N ASN A 183 -23.56 -0.44 -41.43
CA ASN A 183 -23.49 -1.63 -42.30
C ASN A 183 -24.42 -1.56 -43.52
N LYS A 184 -25.44 -0.68 -43.53
CA LYS A 184 -26.25 -0.45 -44.74
C LYS A 184 -25.47 0.29 -45.82
N GLY A 185 -24.56 1.21 -45.47
CA GLY A 185 -23.85 2.08 -46.43
C GLY A 185 -22.99 1.37 -47.49
N LYS A 186 -22.30 0.27 -47.13
CA LYS A 186 -21.45 -0.47 -48.08
C LYS A 186 -22.25 -1.38 -49.03
N LYS A 187 -23.36 -1.97 -48.54
CA LYS A 187 -24.24 -2.81 -49.39
C LYS A 187 -25.18 -1.96 -50.26
N THR A 188 -25.59 -0.78 -49.79
CA THR A 188 -26.37 0.17 -50.62
C THR A 188 -25.52 0.79 -51.72
N LEU A 189 -24.24 1.08 -51.48
CA LEU A 189 -23.31 1.55 -52.51
C LEU A 189 -23.09 0.53 -53.63
N LYS A 190 -23.03 -0.77 -53.32
CA LYS A 190 -22.94 -1.83 -54.35
C LYS A 190 -24.25 -1.96 -55.15
N ARG A 191 -25.42 -1.97 -54.49
CA ARG A 191 -26.72 -1.97 -55.19
C ARG A 191 -26.97 -0.72 -56.05
N ALA A 192 -26.45 0.45 -55.64
CA ALA A 192 -26.57 1.66 -56.43
C ALA A 192 -25.66 1.66 -57.68
N LYS A 193 -24.53 0.95 -57.64
CA LYS A 193 -23.64 0.78 -58.80
C LYS A 193 -24.20 -0.24 -59.81
N ASP A 194 -24.79 -1.33 -59.35
CA ASP A 194 -25.39 -2.34 -60.24
C ASP A 194 -26.64 -1.85 -60.98
N ARG A 195 -27.36 -0.84 -60.46
CA ARG A 195 -28.53 -0.23 -61.13
C ARG A 195 -28.18 0.86 -62.16
N ARG A 196 -26.88 1.18 -62.33
CA ARG A 196 -26.40 2.25 -63.24
C ARG A 196 -25.72 1.71 -64.52
N LYS A 197 -25.72 0.39 -64.74
CA LYS A 197 -25.36 -0.27 -66.00
C LYS A 197 -26.63 -0.73 -66.70
#